data_AF-A0A453SXJ2-F1
#
_entry.id   AF-A0A453SXJ2-F1
#
_cell.length_a   1.000
_cell.length_b   1.000
_cell.length_c   1.000
_cell.angle_alpha   90.00
_cell.angle_beta   90.00
_cell.angle_gamma   90.00
#
_symmetry.space_group_name_H-M   'P 1'
#
loop_
_entity.id
_entity.type
_entity.pdbx_description
1 polymer ?
#
loop_
_entity_poly.entity_id
_entity_poly.type
_entity_poly.pdbx_seq_one_letter_code
_entity_poly.pdbx_strand_id
1 'polypeptide(L)'
;MKCDHGPCQLSTPHVHSHKTVLIMSCDYLRALFRSGMHESFSDVIRVPLGWQALDKLVHWFYSGELPSVALDCRWNNLSSDEQRSHLNAYAELSSLAEFWFLEGVKEESLSAASSLLGSSTSAAAVEFVAFAANLGQWEMVEAGVRSVAHLYPRLRDSGRLERLDEELLNMLRTEYVRYSQHGGGGN
;
A
#
# COMPACT_ATOMS: atom_id res chain seq x y z
N MET A 1 14.49 -16.63 -10.66
CA MET A 1 14.51 -17.05 -12.08
C MET A 1 15.38 -16.07 -12.86
N LYS A 2 16.39 -16.54 -13.59
CA LYS A 2 17.15 -15.69 -14.53
C LYS A 2 16.44 -15.76 -15.88
N CYS A 3 16.00 -14.62 -16.41
CA CYS A 3 15.49 -14.55 -17.77
C CYS A 3 16.69 -14.46 -18.73
N ASP A 4 16.78 -15.39 -19.68
CA ASP A 4 17.80 -15.40 -20.75
C ASP A 4 17.41 -14.45 -21.89
N HIS A 5 17.19 -13.18 -21.56
CA HIS A 5 17.09 -12.11 -22.55
C HIS A 5 18.39 -11.28 -22.49
N GLY A 6 18.87 -10.83 -23.65
CA GLY A 6 20.06 -9.99 -23.75
C GLY A 6 19.98 -8.75 -22.84
N PRO A 7 21.10 -8.02 -22.62
CA PRO A 7 21.11 -6.88 -21.71
C PRO A 7 20.02 -5.89 -22.09
N CYS A 8 19.17 -5.54 -21.12
CA CYS A 8 18.08 -4.61 -21.34
C CYS A 8 18.62 -3.22 -21.70
N GLN A 9 18.09 -2.63 -22.77
CA GLN A 9 18.50 -1.31 -23.26
C GLN A 9 17.65 -0.16 -22.70
N LEU A 10 16.60 -0.46 -21.93
CA LEU A 10 15.75 0.57 -21.32
C LEU A 10 16.46 1.19 -20.12
N SER A 11 16.56 2.52 -20.13
CA SER A 11 17.18 3.30 -19.05
C SER A 11 16.21 3.64 -17.91
N THR A 12 14.91 3.43 -18.10
CA THR A 12 13.88 3.69 -17.09
C THR A 12 13.74 2.49 -16.15
N PRO A 13 13.47 2.66 -14.84
CA PRO A 13 13.17 1.53 -13.95
C PRO A 13 11.97 0.73 -14.47
N HIS A 14 12.15 -0.58 -14.66
CA HIS A 14 11.13 -1.48 -15.17
C HIS A 14 11.38 -2.92 -14.70
N VAL A 15 10.37 -3.77 -14.84
CA VAL A 15 10.48 -5.21 -14.56
C VAL A 15 10.06 -5.97 -15.81
N HIS A 16 10.86 -6.96 -16.20
CA HIS A 16 10.49 -7.89 -17.26
C HIS A 16 9.51 -8.93 -16.71
N SER A 17 8.47 -9.22 -17.48
CA SER A 17 7.43 -10.19 -17.11
C SER A 17 6.94 -10.94 -18.34
N HIS A 18 6.35 -12.11 -18.12
CA HIS A 18 5.83 -12.95 -19.19
C HIS A 18 4.37 -12.61 -19.47
N LYS A 19 4.07 -12.23 -20.71
CA LYS A 19 2.71 -11.92 -21.18
C LYS A 19 1.71 -13.02 -20.81
N THR A 20 2.09 -14.30 -20.95
CA THR A 20 1.25 -15.44 -20.57
C THR A 20 0.90 -15.45 -19.09
N VAL A 21 1.85 -15.19 -18.20
CA VAL A 21 1.62 -15.12 -16.75
C VAL A 21 0.64 -13.99 -16.43
N LEU A 22 0.89 -12.79 -16.97
CA LEU A 22 0.02 -11.63 -16.78
C LEU A 22 -1.42 -11.87 -17.26
N ILE A 23 -1.60 -12.52 -18.42
CA ILE A 23 -2.91 -12.87 -18.98
C ILE A 23 -3.66 -13.89 -18.09
N MET A 24 -2.94 -14.85 -17.51
CA MET A 24 -3.56 -15.88 -16.68
C MET A 24 -3.97 -15.34 -15.32
N SER A 25 -3.19 -14.41 -14.76
CA SER A 25 -3.37 -13.92 -13.40
C SER A 25 -4.23 -12.65 -13.28
N CYS A 26 -4.54 -11.96 -14.38
CA CYS A 26 -5.33 -10.72 -14.34
C CYS A 26 -6.26 -10.56 -15.55
N ASP A 27 -7.56 -10.41 -15.28
CA ASP A 27 -8.58 -10.27 -16.31
C ASP A 27 -8.48 -8.93 -17.05
N TYR A 28 -8.13 -7.84 -16.36
CA TYR A 28 -7.85 -6.55 -16.99
C TYR A 28 -6.72 -6.66 -18.02
N LEU A 29 -5.59 -7.26 -17.64
CA LEU A 29 -4.46 -7.45 -18.55
C LEU A 29 -4.79 -8.42 -19.69
N ARG A 30 -5.55 -9.49 -19.41
CA ARG A 30 -6.07 -10.39 -20.46
C ARG A 30 -6.90 -9.62 -21.49
N ALA A 31 -7.80 -8.76 -21.05
CA ALA A 31 -8.59 -7.91 -21.93
C ALA A 31 -7.71 -6.91 -22.69
N LEU A 32 -6.79 -6.23 -22.00
CA LEU A 32 -5.85 -5.28 -22.60
C LEU A 32 -5.08 -5.93 -23.76
N PHE A 33 -4.47 -7.09 -23.52
CA PHE A 33 -3.68 -7.80 -24.53
C PHE A 33 -4.50 -8.39 -25.68
N ARG A 34 -5.82 -8.53 -25.52
CA ARG A 34 -6.74 -9.03 -26.55
C ARG A 34 -7.56 -7.93 -27.22
N SER A 35 -7.42 -6.68 -26.78
CA SER A 35 -8.27 -5.57 -27.21
C SER A 35 -8.04 -5.11 -28.66
N GLY A 36 -6.87 -5.39 -29.23
CA GLY A 36 -6.47 -4.84 -30.53
C GLY A 36 -6.19 -3.33 -30.51
N MET A 37 -6.18 -2.69 -29.34
CA MET A 37 -5.76 -1.29 -29.17
C MET A 37 -4.23 -1.16 -29.23
N HIS A 38 -3.72 0.07 -29.33
CA HIS A 38 -2.28 0.33 -29.40
C HIS A 38 -1.52 -0.34 -28.24
N GLU A 39 -2.08 -0.28 -27.03
CA GLU A 39 -1.53 -0.86 -25.81
C GLU A 39 -1.37 -2.39 -25.89
N SER A 40 -2.20 -3.07 -26.70
CA SER A 40 -2.13 -4.52 -26.88
C SER A 40 -0.89 -4.99 -27.65
N PHE A 41 -0.32 -4.09 -28.46
CA PHE A 41 0.91 -4.27 -29.24
C PHE A 41 2.15 -3.65 -28.58
N SER A 42 1.98 -2.96 -27.45
CA SER A 42 3.09 -2.36 -26.72
C SER A 42 3.89 -3.43 -25.98
N ASP A 43 5.22 -3.37 -26.08
CA ASP A 43 6.13 -4.17 -25.27
C ASP A 43 6.25 -3.65 -23.82
N VAL A 44 5.69 -2.46 -23.53
CA VAL A 44 5.77 -1.80 -22.23
C VAL A 44 4.37 -1.39 -21.77
N ILE A 45 4.03 -1.76 -20.53
CA ILE A 45 2.82 -1.29 -19.84
C ILE A 45 3.26 -0.33 -18.74
N ARG A 46 2.69 0.87 -18.73
CA ARG A 46 2.88 1.83 -17.64
C ARG A 46 1.86 1.53 -16.55
N VAL A 47 2.35 1.37 -15.32
CA VAL A 47 1.52 1.07 -14.15
C VAL A 47 1.71 2.21 -13.15
N PRO A 48 0.63 2.79 -12.58
CA PRO A 48 0.73 3.92 -11.66
C PRO A 48 1.14 3.46 -10.25
N LEU A 49 2.33 2.86 -10.13
CA LEU A 49 2.86 2.32 -8.88
C LEU A 49 4.27 2.84 -8.61
N GLY A 50 4.61 2.99 -7.33
CA GLY A 50 5.98 3.02 -6.88
C GLY A 50 6.71 1.71 -7.14
N TRP A 51 8.05 1.75 -7.12
CA TRP A 51 8.89 0.59 -7.37
C TRP A 51 8.61 -0.59 -6.43
N GLN A 52 8.36 -0.28 -5.15
CA GLN A 52 8.11 -1.30 -4.13
C GLN A 52 6.76 -2.01 -4.31
N ALA A 53 5.72 -1.29 -4.72
CA ALA A 53 4.45 -1.90 -5.10
C ALA A 53 4.59 -2.72 -6.38
N LEU A 54 5.32 -2.22 -7.38
CA LEU A 54 5.57 -2.95 -8.62
C LEU A 54 6.29 -4.28 -8.38
N ASP A 55 7.32 -4.30 -7.55
CA ASP A 55 8.05 -5.52 -7.18
C ASP A 55 7.13 -6.56 -6.52
N LYS A 56 6.30 -6.11 -5.56
CA LYS A 56 5.30 -6.96 -4.90
C LYS A 56 4.24 -7.49 -5.86
N LEU A 57 3.75 -6.66 -6.77
CA LEU A 57 2.77 -7.05 -7.78
C LEU A 57 3.34 -8.13 -8.71
N VAL A 58 4.56 -7.93 -9.20
CA VAL A 58 5.23 -8.93 -10.04
C VAL A 58 5.45 -10.21 -9.27
N HIS A 59 5.87 -10.16 -8.01
CA HIS A 59 5.97 -11.37 -7.20
C HIS A 59 4.61 -12.11 -7.12
N TRP A 60 3.54 -11.38 -6.80
CA TRP A 60 2.19 -11.95 -6.71
C TRP A 60 1.75 -12.59 -8.03
N PHE A 61 2.05 -11.99 -9.20
CA PHE A 61 1.71 -12.59 -10.48
C PHE A 61 2.31 -13.99 -10.70
N TYR A 62 3.48 -14.26 -10.11
CA TYR A 62 4.21 -15.51 -10.29
C TYR A 62 4.02 -16.50 -9.14
N SER A 63 3.78 -16.04 -7.92
CA SER A 63 3.60 -16.91 -6.75
C SER A 63 2.13 -17.11 -6.35
N GLY A 64 1.25 -16.20 -6.74
CA GLY A 64 -0.12 -16.11 -6.20
C GLY A 64 -0.18 -15.58 -4.76
N GLU A 65 0.95 -15.11 -4.21
CA GLU A 65 1.07 -14.66 -2.82
C GLU A 65 1.72 -13.28 -2.75
N LEU A 66 1.10 -12.36 -2.01
CA LEU A 66 1.65 -11.03 -1.83
C LEU A 66 2.81 -11.07 -0.83
N PRO A 67 4.02 -10.56 -1.16
CA PRO A 67 5.12 -10.55 -0.22
C PRO A 67 4.78 -9.78 1.06
N SER A 68 4.78 -10.49 2.18
CA SER A 68 4.60 -9.92 3.52
C SER A 68 5.92 -9.39 4.07
N VAL A 69 5.82 -8.49 5.05
CA VAL A 69 6.97 -7.97 5.78
C VAL A 69 6.93 -8.55 7.19
N ALA A 70 8.04 -9.14 7.64
CA ALA A 70 8.11 -9.74 8.96
C ALA A 70 8.09 -8.66 10.06
N LEU A 71 7.18 -8.80 11.01
CA LEU A 71 7.08 -7.97 12.22
C LEU A 71 8.11 -8.37 13.27
N ASP A 72 9.39 -8.40 12.87
CA ASP A 72 10.51 -8.71 13.75
C ASP A 72 11.34 -7.45 14.07
N CYS A 73 12.50 -7.65 14.70
CA CYS A 73 13.40 -6.54 15.03
C CYS A 73 13.85 -5.76 13.79
N ARG A 74 13.81 -6.32 12.58
CA ARG A 74 14.17 -5.61 11.35
C ARG A 74 13.15 -4.53 11.05
N TRP A 75 11.86 -4.82 11.15
CA TRP A 75 10.79 -3.82 10.96
C TRP A 75 10.92 -2.65 11.94
N ASN A 76 11.15 -2.95 13.22
CA ASN A 76 11.26 -1.94 14.27
C ASN A 76 12.50 -1.05 14.13
N ASN A 77 13.54 -1.54 13.43
CA ASN A 77 14.76 -0.80 13.16
C ASN A 77 14.71 0.02 11.87
N LEU A 78 13.65 -0.10 11.07
CA LEU A 78 13.45 0.75 9.89
C LEU A 78 13.15 2.19 10.32
N SER A 79 13.65 3.14 9.52
CA SER A 79 13.26 4.54 9.64
C SER A 79 11.77 4.72 9.33
N SER A 80 11.19 5.85 9.77
CA SER A 80 9.80 6.17 9.47
C SER A 80 9.52 6.28 7.96
N ASP A 81 10.48 6.76 7.17
CA ASP A 81 10.36 6.84 5.72
C ASP A 81 10.33 5.45 5.06
N GLU A 82 11.16 4.51 5.54
CA GLU A 82 11.17 3.13 5.06
C GLU A 82 9.87 2.40 5.44
N GLN A 83 9.42 2.50 6.70
CA GLN A 83 8.15 1.94 7.13
C GLN A 83 6.98 2.51 6.32
N ARG A 84 6.97 3.83 6.08
CA ARG A 84 5.97 4.48 5.22
C ARG A 84 6.02 3.94 3.79
N SER A 85 7.20 3.76 3.20
CA SER A 85 7.33 3.19 1.86
C SER A 85 6.69 1.80 1.75
N HIS A 86 6.92 0.95 2.75
CA HIS A 86 6.30 -0.38 2.82
C HIS A 86 4.77 -0.30 2.93
N LEU A 87 4.25 0.58 3.78
CA LEU A 87 2.81 0.80 3.94
C LEU A 87 2.17 1.35 2.66
N ASN A 88 2.77 2.38 2.06
CA ASN A 88 2.31 3.00 0.82
C ASN A 88 2.20 1.97 -0.30
N ALA A 89 3.15 1.04 -0.41
CA ALA A 89 3.11 0.00 -1.42
C ALA A 89 1.83 -0.85 -1.32
N TYR A 90 1.35 -1.17 -0.11
CA TYR A 90 0.08 -1.88 0.06
C TYR A 90 -1.14 -1.04 -0.32
N ALA A 91 -1.15 0.26 -0.03
CA ALA A 91 -2.24 1.14 -0.48
C ALA A 91 -2.28 1.30 -2.01
N GLU A 92 -1.13 1.43 -2.67
CA GLU A 92 -1.03 1.44 -4.13
C GLU A 92 -1.55 0.14 -4.74
N LEU A 93 -1.17 -1.01 -4.17
CA LEU A 93 -1.61 -2.34 -4.61
C LEU A 93 -3.12 -2.52 -4.43
N SER A 94 -3.66 -2.07 -3.30
CA SER A 94 -5.10 -2.10 -3.02
C SER A 94 -5.88 -1.27 -4.04
N SER A 95 -5.42 -0.04 -4.33
CA SER A 95 -6.03 0.82 -5.34
C SER A 95 -5.95 0.22 -6.75
N LEU A 96 -4.81 -0.34 -7.13
CA LEU A 96 -4.66 -1.02 -8.41
C LEU A 96 -5.54 -2.27 -8.51
N ALA A 97 -5.67 -3.04 -7.42
CA ALA A 97 -6.46 -4.25 -7.40
C ALA A 97 -7.94 -3.97 -7.69
N GLU A 98 -8.47 -2.85 -7.19
CA GLU A 98 -9.82 -2.38 -7.52
C GLU A 98 -9.96 -2.05 -9.02
N PHE A 99 -8.95 -1.41 -9.61
CA PHE A 99 -8.97 -1.03 -11.02
C PHE A 99 -8.72 -2.20 -11.98
N TRP A 100 -7.84 -3.14 -11.63
CA TRP A 100 -7.43 -4.29 -12.44
C TRP A 100 -8.22 -5.57 -12.14
N PHE A 101 -9.14 -5.52 -11.18
CA PHE A 101 -9.92 -6.66 -10.70
C PHE A 101 -9.01 -7.82 -10.25
N LEU A 102 -7.99 -7.50 -9.46
CA LEU A 102 -7.09 -8.52 -8.88
C LEU A 102 -7.72 -9.08 -7.62
N GLU A 103 -8.46 -10.19 -7.76
CA GLU A 103 -9.13 -10.87 -6.65
C GLU A 103 -8.14 -11.22 -5.52
N GLY A 104 -8.50 -10.91 -4.27
CA GLY A 104 -7.70 -11.19 -3.07
C GLY A 104 -6.59 -10.18 -2.78
N VAL A 105 -6.03 -9.51 -3.80
CA VAL A 105 -4.90 -8.57 -3.61
C VAL A 105 -5.29 -7.38 -2.75
N LYS A 106 -6.53 -6.88 -2.88
CA LYS A 106 -7.05 -5.80 -2.04
C LYS A 106 -7.09 -6.22 -0.57
N GLU A 107 -7.69 -7.37 -0.28
CA GLU A 107 -7.85 -7.90 1.07
C GLU A 107 -6.51 -8.26 1.72
N GLU A 108 -5.60 -8.90 0.96
CA GLU A 108 -4.23 -9.20 1.38
C GLU A 108 -3.45 -7.91 1.70
N SER A 109 -3.60 -6.89 0.87
CA SER A 109 -2.94 -5.59 1.07
C SER A 109 -3.44 -4.89 2.33
N LEU A 110 -4.76 -4.88 2.57
CA LEU A 110 -5.37 -4.33 3.77
C LEU A 110 -4.88 -5.06 5.03
N SER A 111 -4.88 -6.39 4.98
CA SER A 111 -4.43 -7.24 6.10
C SER A 111 -2.96 -6.98 6.43
N ALA A 112 -2.09 -6.92 5.42
CA ALA A 112 -0.68 -6.63 5.59
C ALA A 112 -0.45 -5.22 6.15
N ALA A 113 -1.09 -4.19 5.58
CA ALA A 113 -0.98 -2.82 6.07
C ALA A 113 -1.45 -2.67 7.52
N SER A 114 -2.60 -3.28 7.86
CA SER A 114 -3.16 -3.25 9.22
C SER A 114 -2.23 -3.89 10.24
N SER A 115 -1.60 -5.02 9.87
CA SER A 115 -0.63 -5.72 10.71
C SER A 115 0.62 -4.86 10.97
N LEU A 116 1.13 -4.19 9.92
CA LEU A 116 2.30 -3.30 10.03
C LEU A 116 2.01 -2.04 10.83
N LEU A 117 0.83 -1.44 10.67
CA LEU A 117 0.44 -0.23 11.38
C LEU A 117 0.46 -0.39 12.90
N GLY A 118 0.12 -1.57 13.42
CA GLY A 118 0.18 -1.86 14.85
C GLY A 118 1.58 -1.79 15.47
N SER A 119 2.63 -1.93 14.66
CA SER A 119 4.05 -1.86 15.09
C SER A 119 4.83 -0.74 14.41
N SER A 120 4.14 0.16 13.69
CA SER A 120 4.77 1.27 12.99
C SER A 120 5.07 2.43 13.92
N THR A 121 6.08 3.22 13.57
CA THR A 121 6.25 4.54 14.17
C THR A 121 5.01 5.39 13.90
N SER A 122 4.60 6.20 14.89
CA SER A 122 3.53 7.19 14.70
C SER A 122 3.84 8.18 13.58
N ALA A 123 5.13 8.31 13.22
CA ALA A 123 5.56 9.09 12.09
C ALA A 123 5.10 8.52 10.76
N ALA A 124 5.48 7.28 10.49
CA ALA A 124 5.07 6.55 9.30
C ALA A 124 3.55 6.42 9.19
N ALA A 125 2.86 6.08 10.28
CA ALA A 125 1.42 5.84 10.27
C ALA A 125 0.58 7.08 9.92
N VAL A 126 0.93 8.26 10.46
CA VAL A 126 0.22 9.52 10.15
C VAL A 126 0.39 9.91 8.69
N GLU A 127 1.60 9.76 8.14
CA GLU A 127 1.85 10.11 6.74
C GLU A 127 1.24 9.09 5.77
N PHE A 128 1.20 7.81 6.16
CA PHE A 128 0.46 6.78 5.45
C PHE A 128 -1.03 7.08 5.38
N VAL A 129 -1.66 7.55 6.47
CA VAL A 129 -3.09 7.92 6.49
C VAL A 129 -3.41 8.94 5.40
N ALA A 130 -2.60 10.00 5.28
CA ALA A 130 -2.77 10.98 4.22
C ALA A 130 -2.58 10.39 2.81
N PHE A 131 -1.57 9.52 2.65
CA PHE A 131 -1.30 8.86 1.38
C PHE A 131 -2.43 7.92 0.94
N ALA A 132 -2.93 7.09 1.86
CA ALA A 132 -4.04 6.17 1.59
C ALA A 132 -5.34 6.92 1.25
N ALA A 133 -5.59 8.06 1.90
CA ALA A 133 -6.74 8.91 1.59
C ALA A 133 -6.67 9.49 0.17
N ASN A 134 -5.48 9.93 -0.28
CA ASN A 134 -5.27 10.39 -1.65
C ASN A 134 -5.53 9.30 -2.71
N LEU A 135 -5.41 8.03 -2.34
CA LEU A 135 -5.73 6.88 -3.19
C LEU A 135 -7.18 6.36 -2.99
N GLY A 136 -7.97 7.02 -2.14
CA GLY A 136 -9.34 6.62 -1.80
C GLY A 136 -9.44 5.31 -0.99
N GLN A 137 -8.35 4.85 -0.37
CA GLN A 137 -8.28 3.57 0.34
C GLN A 137 -8.76 3.71 1.78
N TRP A 138 -10.06 3.98 1.97
CA TRP A 138 -10.64 4.37 3.27
C TRP A 138 -10.54 3.31 4.36
N GLU A 139 -10.63 2.02 4.03
CA GLU A 139 -10.46 0.95 5.03
C GLU A 139 -9.05 0.97 5.66
N MET A 140 -8.03 1.30 4.86
CA MET A 140 -6.66 1.48 5.34
C MET A 140 -6.49 2.78 6.12
N VAL A 141 -7.18 3.84 5.71
CA VAL A 141 -7.23 5.12 6.45
C VAL A 141 -7.78 4.87 7.86
N GLU A 142 -8.91 4.16 7.98
CA GLU A 142 -9.48 3.81 9.28
C GLU A 142 -8.51 2.99 10.14
N ALA A 143 -7.84 1.99 9.56
CA ALA A 143 -6.84 1.18 10.26
C ALA A 143 -5.68 2.05 10.78
N GLY A 144 -5.18 2.98 9.96
CA GLY A 144 -4.12 3.91 10.33
C GLY A 144 -4.56 4.91 11.40
N VAL A 145 -5.77 5.46 11.30
CA VAL A 145 -6.35 6.35 12.30
C VAL A 145 -6.47 5.64 13.65
N ARG A 146 -6.99 4.40 13.67
CA ARG A 146 -7.10 3.58 14.89
C ARG A 146 -5.74 3.31 15.53
N SER A 147 -4.70 3.06 14.73
CA SER A 147 -3.37 2.74 15.27
C SER A 147 -2.71 3.93 15.98
N VAL A 148 -3.01 5.17 15.58
CA VAL A 148 -2.40 6.37 16.17
C VAL A 148 -3.33 7.23 17.03
N ALA A 149 -4.63 6.92 17.10
CA ALA A 149 -5.62 7.71 17.83
C ALA A 149 -5.20 8.02 19.28
N HIS A 150 -4.65 7.03 19.99
CA HIS A 150 -4.16 7.17 21.36
C HIS A 150 -3.04 8.21 21.54
N LEU A 151 -2.36 8.60 20.46
CA LEU A 151 -1.29 9.60 20.46
C LEU A 151 -1.77 11.00 20.06
N TYR A 152 -3.06 11.19 19.81
CA TYR A 152 -3.62 12.43 19.28
C TYR A 152 -3.13 13.71 20.01
N PRO A 153 -3.13 13.82 21.36
CA PRO A 153 -2.62 15.02 22.04
C PRO A 153 -1.15 15.31 21.70
N ARG A 154 -0.29 14.28 21.68
CA ARG A 154 1.13 14.43 21.35
C ARG A 154 1.35 14.80 19.88
N LEU A 155 0.56 14.23 18.98
CA LEU A 155 0.63 14.54 17.55
C LEU A 155 0.17 15.98 17.28
N ARG A 156 -0.86 16.45 17.98
CA ARG A 156 -1.33 17.84 17.92
C ARG A 156 -0.26 18.79 18.42
N ASP A 157 0.29 18.55 19.60
CA ASP A 157 1.23 19.46 20.25
C ASP A 157 2.60 19.50 19.52
N SER A 158 2.91 18.48 18.71
CA SER A 158 4.10 18.44 17.84
C SER A 158 3.90 19.06 16.45
N GLY A 159 2.71 19.57 16.12
CA GLY A 159 2.40 20.15 14.81
C GLY A 159 2.29 19.12 13.67
N ARG A 160 2.43 17.82 13.96
CA ARG A 160 2.42 16.76 12.93
C ARG A 160 1.07 16.57 12.25
N LEU A 161 0.00 17.04 12.90
CA LEU A 161 -1.35 17.00 12.37
C LEU A 161 -1.64 18.10 11.35
N GLU A 162 -0.86 19.18 11.29
CA GLU A 162 -1.10 20.33 10.38
C GLU A 162 -1.03 19.97 8.89
N ARG A 163 -0.45 18.81 8.57
CA ARG A 163 -0.34 18.31 7.19
C ARG A 163 -1.56 17.51 6.73
N LEU A 164 -2.46 17.19 7.64
CA LEU A 164 -3.68 16.46 7.34
C LEU A 164 -4.79 17.44 6.98
N ASP A 165 -5.65 17.06 6.04
CA ASP A 165 -6.87 17.81 5.78
C ASP A 165 -7.86 17.71 6.97
N GLU A 166 -8.88 18.58 6.97
CA GLU A 166 -9.86 18.64 8.06
C GLU A 166 -10.69 17.35 8.21
N GLU A 167 -10.88 16.58 7.14
CA GLU A 167 -11.61 15.31 7.18
C GLU A 167 -10.82 14.26 7.97
N LEU A 168 -9.54 14.09 7.64
CA LEU A 168 -8.62 13.22 8.35
C LEU A 168 -8.43 13.65 9.81
N LEU A 169 -8.34 14.96 10.07
CA LEU A 169 -8.27 15.50 11.42
C LEU A 169 -9.52 15.18 12.24
N ASN A 170 -10.70 15.32 11.64
CA ASN A 170 -11.96 15.00 12.31
C ASN A 170 -12.08 13.50 12.62
N MET A 171 -11.62 12.63 11.72
CA MET A 171 -11.56 11.18 11.98
C MET A 171 -10.63 10.86 13.16
N LEU A 172 -9.42 11.44 13.19
CA LEU A 172 -8.49 11.26 14.31
C LEU A 172 -9.06 11.76 15.64
N ARG A 173 -9.70 12.94 15.64
CA ARG A 173 -10.38 13.49 16.83
C ARG A 173 -11.48 12.55 17.32
N THR A 174 -12.32 12.08 16.41
CA THR A 174 -13.44 11.18 16.72
C THR A 174 -12.93 9.87 17.29
N GLU A 175 -11.91 9.28 16.68
CA GLU A 175 -11.34 8.02 17.14
C GLU A 175 -10.60 8.17 18.47
N TYR A 176 -9.92 9.30 18.71
CA TYR A 176 -9.34 9.61 20.02
C TYR A 176 -10.40 9.71 21.12
N VAL A 177 -11.54 10.37 20.85
CA VAL A 177 -12.66 10.46 21.80
C VAL A 177 -13.16 9.05 22.13
N ARG A 178 -13.39 8.21 21.11
CA ARG A 178 -13.78 6.80 21.32
C ARG A 178 -12.76 6.05 22.17
N TYR A 179 -11.49 6.16 21.86
CA TYR A 179 -10.40 5.56 22.64
C TYR A 179 -10.43 6.02 24.10
N SER A 180 -10.58 7.31 24.37
CA SER A 180 -10.61 7.87 25.73
C SER A 180 -11.82 7.43 26.56
N GLN A 181 -12.97 7.23 25.93
CA GLN A 181 -14.20 6.77 26.60
C GLN A 181 -14.12 5.30 26.99
N HIS A 182 -13.42 4.48 26.19
CA HIS A 182 -13.23 3.05 26.47
C HIS A 182 -12.03 2.78 27.40
N GLY A 183 -11.03 3.65 27.42
CA GLY A 183 -9.86 3.55 28.32
C GLY A 183 -10.10 4.01 29.76
N GLY A 184 -11.24 4.65 30.07
CA GLY A 184 -11.57 5.17 31.39
C GLY A 184 -12.37 4.23 32.32
N GLY A 185 -12.69 3.01 31.86
CA GLY A 185 -13.54 2.05 32.59
C GLY A 185 -12.81 0.83 33.15
N GLY A 186 -11.49 0.77 33.07
CA GLY A 186 -10.69 -0.38 33.53
C GLY A 186 -9.76 0.00 34.68
N ASN A 187 -10.30 -0.02 35.91
CA ASN A 187 -9.57 -0.26 37.16
C ASN A 187 -10.42 -1.20 38.02
#